data_AF-M6G6A9-F1
#
_entry.id   AF-M6G6A9-F1
#
_cell.length_a   1.000
_cell.length_b   1.000
_cell.length_c   1.000
_cell.angle_alpha   90.00
_cell.angle_beta   90.00
_cell.angle_gamma   90.00
#
_symmetry.space_group_name_H-M   'P 1'
#
loop_
_entity.id
_entity.type
_entity.pdbx_description
1 polymer ?
#
loop_
_entity_poly.entity_id
_entity_poly.type
_entity_poly.pdbx_seq_one_letter_code
_entity_poly.pdbx_strand_id
1 'polypeptide(L)'
;MKKNKELRVAKNSILNSIITTENIAENVISSPKEKLQKPFEILCSDILETSSALFISESRIPFVADMILTYPIDLEKNKNIDYNIFKKQNVFFENEDITYLEENDIPDFVLCLKVLNDHSGEGLLFLGQKENGGLYAEEEIETAKAAASWILFSLFVESNSLILSSLQKNI
;
A
#
# COMPACT_ATOMS: atom_id res chain seq x y z
N MET A 1 -15.54 16.99 -25.88
CA MET A 1 -14.17 17.43 -25.49
C MET A 1 -14.05 18.04 -24.09
N LYS A 2 -15.06 18.75 -23.52
CA LYS A 2 -14.93 19.41 -22.20
C LYS A 2 -14.78 18.45 -20.99
N LYS A 3 -15.53 17.34 -20.99
CA LYS A 3 -15.58 16.35 -19.89
C LYS A 3 -14.25 15.68 -19.55
N ASN A 4 -13.37 15.48 -20.55
CA ASN A 4 -12.08 14.82 -20.38
C ASN A 4 -11.03 15.74 -19.73
N LYS A 5 -11.17 17.05 -19.94
CA LYS A 5 -10.29 18.06 -19.33
C LYS A 5 -10.61 18.24 -17.84
N GLU A 6 -11.89 18.22 -17.49
CA GLU A 6 -12.36 18.29 -16.09
C GLU A 6 -11.94 17.06 -15.27
N LEU A 7 -12.05 15.85 -15.85
CA LEU A 7 -11.58 14.62 -15.17
C LEU A 7 -10.07 14.63 -14.88
N ARG A 8 -9.26 15.13 -15.81
CA ARG A 8 -7.80 15.24 -15.62
C ARG A 8 -7.43 16.26 -14.55
N VAL A 9 -8.17 17.37 -14.48
CA VAL A 9 -7.97 18.39 -13.45
C VAL A 9 -8.35 17.87 -12.07
N ALA A 10 -9.44 17.10 -11.95
CA ALA A 10 -9.83 16.45 -10.70
C ALA A 10 -8.83 15.38 -10.25
N LYS A 11 -8.36 14.51 -11.17
CA LYS A 11 -7.31 13.52 -10.87
C LYS A 11 -6.02 14.19 -10.39
N ASN A 12 -5.60 15.29 -11.03
CA ASN A 12 -4.43 16.05 -10.58
C ASN A 12 -4.65 16.77 -9.25
N SER A 13 -5.86 17.25 -8.93
CA SER A 13 -6.12 17.86 -7.62
C SER A 13 -6.13 16.82 -6.50
N ILE A 14 -6.60 15.60 -6.77
CA ILE A 14 -6.55 14.49 -5.83
C ILE A 14 -5.10 14.07 -5.59
N LEU A 15 -4.30 13.89 -6.65
CA LEU A 15 -2.86 13.62 -6.53
C LEU A 15 -2.15 14.72 -5.74
N ASN A 16 -2.41 15.98 -6.07
CA ASN A 16 -1.85 17.11 -5.33
C ASN A 16 -2.32 17.14 -3.88
N SER A 17 -3.55 16.73 -3.56
CA SER A 17 -4.04 16.65 -2.18
C SER A 17 -3.34 15.56 -1.37
N ILE A 18 -2.94 14.46 -2.01
CA ILE A 18 -2.10 13.40 -1.43
C ILE A 18 -0.68 13.93 -1.19
N ILE A 19 -0.16 14.78 -2.07
CA ILE A 19 1.19 15.37 -1.97
C ILE A 19 1.25 16.54 -0.98
N THR A 20 0.18 17.33 -0.83
CA THR A 20 0.16 18.57 -0.03
C THR A 20 -0.37 18.41 1.39
N THR A 21 -0.54 17.18 1.89
CA THR A 21 -1.02 16.93 3.27
C THR A 21 -0.01 17.31 4.36
N GLU A 22 1.08 18.02 4.05
CA GLU A 22 2.07 18.51 5.01
C GLU A 22 1.56 19.59 5.99
N ASN A 23 0.32 20.08 5.88
CA ASN A 23 -0.13 21.27 6.64
C ASN A 23 -1.54 21.19 7.28
N ILE A 24 -1.84 20.14 8.06
CA ILE A 24 -2.94 20.23 9.05
C ILE A 24 -2.41 19.89 10.45
N ALA A 25 -2.53 20.88 11.31
CA ALA A 25 -2.06 20.93 12.68
C ALA A 25 -2.88 20.06 13.66
N GLU A 26 -2.24 19.83 14.82
CA GLU A 26 -2.78 19.35 16.11
C GLU A 26 -2.90 17.83 16.34
N ASN A 27 -1.81 17.26 16.89
CA ASN A 27 -1.80 16.40 18.09
C ASN A 27 -2.93 15.36 18.25
N VAL A 28 -3.09 14.49 17.27
CA VAL A 28 -3.24 13.07 17.55
C VAL A 28 -1.93 12.44 17.13
N ILE A 29 -1.27 11.67 18.00
CA ILE A 29 -0.19 10.79 17.56
C ILE A 29 -0.88 9.68 16.75
N SER A 30 -1.30 10.02 15.53
CA SER A 30 -1.87 9.05 14.63
C SER A 30 -0.74 8.12 14.24
N SER A 31 -1.00 6.83 14.40
CA SER A 31 0.00 5.83 14.04
C SER A 31 0.31 5.97 12.54
N PRO A 32 1.54 5.65 12.09
CA PRO A 32 1.86 5.64 10.66
C PRO A 32 0.85 4.83 9.83
N LYS A 33 0.27 3.76 10.42
CA LYS A 33 -0.81 2.96 9.81
C LYS A 33 -2.03 3.83 9.50
N GLU A 34 -2.53 4.60 10.46
CA GLU A 34 -3.71 5.45 10.28
C GLU A 34 -3.54 6.50 9.20
N LYS A 35 -2.34 7.09 9.09
CA LYS A 35 -2.05 8.10 8.07
C LYS A 35 -2.01 7.54 6.66
N LEU A 36 -1.52 6.30 6.50
CA LEU A 36 -1.32 5.65 5.22
C LEU A 36 -2.53 4.81 4.78
N GLN A 37 -3.39 4.41 5.72
CA GLN A 37 -4.58 3.61 5.44
C GLN A 37 -5.54 4.31 4.47
N LYS A 38 -5.86 5.59 4.69
CA LYS A 38 -6.78 6.33 3.82
C LYS A 38 -6.25 6.52 2.39
N PRO A 39 -4.98 6.95 2.17
CA PRO A 39 -4.37 6.93 0.84
C PRO A 39 -4.40 5.55 0.18
N PHE A 40 -4.15 4.48 0.95
CA PHE A 40 -4.21 3.11 0.45
C PHE A 40 -5.62 2.70 0.02
N GLU A 41 -6.65 3.09 0.77
CA GLU A 41 -8.05 2.86 0.38
C GLU A 41 -8.39 3.55 -0.95
N ILE A 42 -8.00 4.82 -1.12
CA ILE A 42 -8.23 5.57 -2.37
C ILE A 42 -7.52 4.90 -3.55
N LEU A 43 -6.29 4.42 -3.35
CA LEU A 43 -5.58 3.65 -4.37
C LEU A 43 -6.39 2.41 -4.77
N CYS A 44 -6.90 1.67 -3.80
CA CYS A 44 -7.61 0.43 -4.05
C CYS A 44 -8.99 0.66 -4.70
N SER A 45 -9.78 1.60 -4.18
CA SER A 45 -11.15 1.85 -4.65
C SER A 45 -11.19 2.66 -5.94
N ASP A 46 -10.49 3.80 -6.00
CA ASP A 46 -10.73 4.82 -7.02
C ASP A 46 -9.77 4.70 -8.21
N ILE A 47 -8.62 4.06 -8.00
CA ILE A 47 -7.57 3.93 -9.01
C ILE A 47 -7.51 2.50 -9.55
N LEU A 48 -7.38 1.51 -8.67
CA LEU A 48 -7.24 0.11 -9.06
C LEU A 48 -8.57 -0.60 -9.27
N GLU A 49 -9.65 -0.09 -8.64
CA GLU A 49 -10.98 -0.69 -8.63
C GLU A 49 -10.91 -2.18 -8.22
N THR A 50 -10.13 -2.48 -7.17
CA THR A 50 -9.94 -3.86 -6.66
C THR A 50 -10.98 -4.20 -5.59
N SER A 51 -11.48 -5.43 -5.59
CA SER A 51 -12.39 -5.94 -4.55
C SER A 51 -11.74 -6.11 -3.18
N SER A 52 -10.43 -6.35 -3.15
CA SER A 52 -9.63 -6.50 -1.94
C SER A 52 -8.18 -6.13 -2.20
N ALA A 53 -7.47 -5.69 -1.16
CA ALA A 53 -6.03 -5.51 -1.21
C ALA A 53 -5.40 -5.77 0.16
N LEU A 54 -4.16 -6.23 0.13
CA LEU A 54 -3.34 -6.43 1.31
C LEU A 54 -1.93 -5.97 0.98
N PHE A 55 -1.44 -5.02 1.74
CA PHE A 55 -0.06 -4.57 1.66
C PHE A 55 0.68 -4.99 2.91
N ILE A 56 1.83 -5.65 2.74
CA ILE A 56 2.73 -6.08 3.82
C ILE A 56 4.08 -5.42 3.58
N SER A 57 4.48 -4.54 4.48
CA SER A 57 5.83 -3.97 4.52
C SER A 57 6.71 -4.85 5.40
N GLU A 58 7.75 -5.45 4.82
CA GLU A 58 8.78 -6.17 5.56
C GLU A 58 9.95 -5.23 5.85
N SER A 59 9.99 -4.69 7.07
CA SER A 59 11.02 -3.72 7.39
C SER A 59 12.36 -4.42 7.64
N ARG A 60 13.40 -3.96 6.95
CA ARG A 60 14.79 -4.37 7.24
C ARG A 60 15.40 -3.58 8.40
N ILE A 61 14.65 -2.64 8.97
CA ILE A 61 15.15 -1.71 9.97
C ILE A 61 14.83 -2.27 11.36
N PRO A 62 15.85 -2.48 12.21
CA PRO A 62 15.61 -2.86 13.59
C PRO A 62 14.63 -1.89 14.25
N PHE A 63 13.67 -2.41 15.03
CA PHE A 63 12.67 -1.64 15.79
C PHE A 63 11.51 -1.03 14.98
N VAL A 64 11.48 -1.15 13.66
CA VAL A 64 10.30 -0.84 12.85
C VAL A 64 9.50 -2.13 12.67
N ALA A 65 8.29 -2.18 13.23
CA ALA A 65 7.42 -3.33 13.05
C ALA A 65 6.94 -3.41 11.61
N ASP A 66 6.74 -4.63 11.12
CA ASP A 66 6.06 -4.85 9.84
C ASP A 66 4.72 -4.14 9.85
N MET A 67 4.41 -3.46 8.75
CA MET A 67 3.12 -2.79 8.59
C MET A 67 2.24 -3.58 7.66
N ILE A 68 0.98 -3.70 8.07
CA ILE A 68 -0.08 -4.28 7.26
C ILE A 68 -1.15 -3.22 7.00
N LEU A 69 -1.45 -2.97 5.73
CA LEU A 69 -2.60 -2.18 5.29
C LEU A 69 -3.56 -3.09 4.53
N THR A 70 -4.87 -2.92 4.72
CA THR A 70 -5.87 -3.73 4.05
C THR A 70 -6.94 -2.89 3.39
N TYR A 71 -7.47 -3.40 2.29
CA TYR A 71 -8.68 -2.90 1.65
C TYR A 71 -9.66 -4.07 1.46
N PRO A 72 -10.92 -3.95 1.89
CA PRO A 72 -11.40 -2.93 2.81
C PRO A 72 -10.68 -2.98 4.19
N ILE A 73 -10.77 -1.91 4.98
CA ILE A 73 -10.04 -1.78 6.25
C ILE A 73 -10.38 -2.87 7.28
N ASP A 74 -11.56 -3.46 7.18
CA ASP A 74 -12.07 -4.52 8.04
C ASP A 74 -11.81 -5.94 7.49
N LEU A 75 -11.06 -6.06 6.39
CA LEU A 75 -10.68 -7.35 5.80
C LEU A 75 -10.02 -8.27 6.83
N GLU A 76 -9.14 -7.74 7.69
CA GLU A 76 -8.47 -8.50 8.76
C GLU A 76 -9.49 -9.16 9.71
N LYS A 77 -10.54 -8.41 10.08
CA LYS A 77 -11.58 -8.85 11.02
C LYS A 77 -12.56 -9.83 10.39
N ASN A 78 -12.86 -9.64 9.10
CA ASN A 78 -13.88 -10.41 8.40
C ASN A 78 -13.36 -11.76 7.91
N LYS A 79 -12.06 -11.88 7.61
CA LYS A 79 -11.51 -13.05 6.91
C LYS A 79 -10.47 -13.86 7.68
N ASN A 80 -10.10 -13.44 8.89
CA ASN A 80 -9.14 -14.14 9.75
C ASN A 80 -7.87 -14.58 8.98
N ILE A 81 -7.32 -13.64 8.22
CA ILE A 81 -6.20 -13.87 7.30
C ILE A 81 -4.94 -14.12 8.12
N ASP A 82 -4.34 -15.31 8.00
CA ASP A 82 -3.02 -15.58 8.59
C ASP A 82 -1.92 -15.00 7.69
N TYR A 83 -1.42 -13.82 8.07
CA TYR A 83 -0.35 -13.12 7.35
C TYR A 83 0.95 -13.92 7.25
N ASN A 84 1.15 -14.92 8.11
CA ASN A 84 2.33 -15.80 8.01
C ASN A 84 2.23 -16.76 6.82
N ILE A 85 1.04 -17.00 6.27
CA ILE A 85 0.89 -17.80 5.04
C ILE A 85 1.61 -17.10 3.88
N PHE A 86 1.47 -15.79 3.78
CA PHE A 86 2.10 -14.95 2.75
C PHE A 86 3.63 -14.94 2.86
N LYS A 87 4.16 -15.08 4.08
CA LYS A 87 5.61 -15.21 4.33
C LYS A 87 6.16 -16.63 4.10
N LYS A 88 5.31 -17.65 4.27
CA LYS A 88 5.69 -19.07 4.16
C LYS A 88 5.49 -19.64 2.76
N GLN A 89 4.55 -19.11 2.00
CA GLN A 89 4.48 -19.34 0.58
C GLN A 89 5.67 -18.64 -0.05
N ASN A 90 6.62 -19.44 -0.55
CA ASN A 90 7.66 -18.94 -1.44
C ASN A 90 6.97 -18.47 -2.73
N VAL A 91 6.40 -17.27 -2.72
CA VAL A 91 5.84 -16.65 -3.92
C VAL A 91 7.00 -16.46 -4.89
N PHE A 92 6.97 -17.20 -6.00
CA PHE A 92 7.99 -17.13 -7.02
C PHE A 92 7.63 -16.05 -8.03
N PHE A 93 8.42 -14.99 -8.05
CA PHE A 93 8.28 -13.92 -9.02
C PHE A 93 8.91 -14.33 -10.35
N GLU A 94 8.07 -14.61 -11.34
CA GLU A 94 8.53 -15.05 -12.66
C GLU A 94 9.20 -13.93 -13.45
N ASN A 95 8.60 -12.73 -13.48
CA ASN A 95 9.11 -11.55 -14.20
C ASN A 95 8.72 -10.24 -13.50
N GLU A 96 9.65 -9.28 -13.49
CA GLU A 96 9.44 -7.88 -13.09
C GLU A 96 8.76 -7.68 -11.73
N ASP A 97 9.04 -8.57 -10.76
CA ASP A 97 8.45 -8.52 -9.42
C ASP A 97 6.91 -8.64 -9.43
N ILE A 98 6.34 -9.33 -10.43
CA ILE A 98 4.90 -9.61 -10.59
C ILE A 98 4.65 -11.12 -10.50
N THR A 99 3.56 -11.53 -9.85
CA THR A 99 3.10 -12.92 -9.82
C THR A 99 1.58 -12.99 -9.82
N TYR A 100 1.02 -13.77 -10.74
CA TYR A 100 -0.40 -14.12 -10.70
C TYR A 100 -0.60 -15.30 -9.76
N LEU A 101 -1.60 -15.22 -8.89
CA LEU A 101 -1.88 -16.21 -7.86
C LEU A 101 -2.99 -17.13 -8.34
N GLU A 102 -2.82 -18.45 -8.13
CA GLU A 102 -3.90 -19.40 -8.36
C GLU A 102 -4.90 -19.37 -7.20
N GLU A 103 -6.15 -19.80 -7.45
CA GLU A 103 -7.23 -19.81 -6.43
C GLU A 103 -6.87 -20.60 -5.15
N ASN A 104 -5.91 -21.52 -5.23
CA ASN A 104 -5.46 -22.35 -4.11
C ASN A 104 -4.32 -21.73 -3.31
N ASP A 105 -3.65 -20.70 -3.84
CA ASP A 105 -2.48 -20.10 -3.18
C ASP A 105 -2.95 -19.22 -2.03
N ILE A 106 -3.66 -18.14 -2.34
CA ILE A 106 -4.15 -17.21 -1.34
C ILE A 106 -5.60 -16.87 -1.67
N PRO A 107 -6.57 -17.37 -0.90
CA PRO A 107 -7.98 -17.07 -1.12
C PRO A 107 -8.18 -15.55 -1.17
N ASP A 108 -8.99 -15.10 -2.14
CA ASP A 108 -9.35 -13.69 -2.38
C ASP A 108 -8.33 -12.79 -3.09
N PHE A 109 -7.14 -13.30 -3.44
CA PHE A 109 -6.14 -12.54 -4.17
C PHE A 109 -5.76 -13.23 -5.48
N VAL A 110 -5.54 -12.44 -6.53
CA VAL A 110 -5.23 -12.93 -7.88
C VAL A 110 -3.90 -12.40 -8.41
N LEU A 111 -3.35 -11.38 -7.76
CA LEU A 111 -2.11 -10.73 -8.18
C LEU A 111 -1.30 -10.36 -6.96
N CYS A 112 0.00 -10.68 -6.99
CA CYS A 112 1.00 -10.25 -6.03
C CYS A 112 2.05 -9.41 -6.75
N LEU A 113 2.35 -8.24 -6.19
CA LEU A 113 3.39 -7.35 -6.65
C LEU A 113 4.43 -7.24 -5.54
N LYS A 114 5.67 -7.58 -5.87
CA LYS A 114 6.81 -7.27 -5.04
C LYS A 114 7.30 -5.86 -5.37
N VAL A 115 7.56 -5.09 -4.31
CA VAL A 115 7.94 -3.69 -4.43
C VAL A 115 9.18 -3.47 -3.60
N LEU A 116 10.21 -2.93 -4.23
CA LEU A 116 11.49 -2.64 -3.61
C LEU A 116 11.62 -1.14 -3.39
N ASN A 117 12.20 -0.76 -2.25
CA ASN A 117 12.59 0.60 -1.98
C ASN A 117 13.95 0.62 -1.27
N ASP A 118 14.90 1.36 -1.85
CA ASP A 118 16.31 1.37 -1.45
C ASP A 118 16.54 1.74 0.03
N HIS A 119 15.59 2.45 0.64
CA HIS A 119 15.73 2.96 2.00
C HIS A 119 14.93 2.18 3.05
N SER A 120 13.89 1.47 2.63
CA SER A 120 12.86 0.93 3.54
C SER A 120 12.70 -0.58 3.46
N GLY A 121 13.24 -1.23 2.41
CA GLY A 121 13.23 -2.67 2.26
C GLY A 121 12.29 -3.15 1.17
N GLU A 122 11.58 -4.25 1.46
CA GLU A 122 10.69 -4.89 0.50
C GLU A 122 9.25 -4.82 1.01
N GLY A 123 8.31 -4.68 0.09
CA GLY A 123 6.89 -4.77 0.36
C GLY A 123 6.22 -5.74 -0.61
N LEU A 124 5.17 -6.39 -0.15
CA LEU A 124 4.31 -7.24 -0.96
C LEU A 124 2.92 -6.61 -1.01
N LEU A 125 2.43 -6.35 -2.23
CA LEU A 125 1.08 -5.87 -2.49
C LEU A 125 0.27 -6.95 -3.17
N PHE A 126 -0.72 -7.47 -2.46
CA PHE A 126 -1.69 -8.43 -2.94
C PHE A 126 -2.96 -7.70 -3.38
N LEU A 127 -3.47 -8.04 -4.56
CA LEU A 127 -4.67 -7.46 -5.14
C LEU A 127 -5.67 -8.57 -5.47
N GLY A 128 -6.92 -8.35 -5.07
CA GLY A 128 -8.07 -9.18 -5.44
C GLY A 128 -8.49 -8.98 -6.88
N GLN A 129 -9.62 -9.58 -7.24
CA GLN A 129 -10.22 -9.35 -8.56
C GLN A 129 -10.67 -7.90 -8.70
N LYS A 130 -10.60 -7.33 -9.91
CA LYS A 130 -11.22 -6.03 -10.18
C LYS A 130 -12.73 -6.13 -9.95
N GLU A 131 -13.34 -5.07 -9.45
CA GLU A 131 -14.80 -4.99 -9.23
C GLU A 131 -15.58 -5.18 -10.53
N ASN A 132 -15.00 -4.79 -11.67
CA ASN A 132 -15.58 -4.96 -12.99
C ASN A 132 -15.33 -6.37 -13.61
N GLY A 133 -14.64 -7.26 -12.91
CA GLY A 133 -14.27 -8.60 -13.39
C GLY A 133 -13.17 -8.63 -14.46
N GLY A 134 -12.54 -7.49 -14.75
CA GLY A 134 -11.45 -7.36 -15.71
C GLY A 134 -10.08 -7.74 -15.15
N LEU A 135 -9.07 -7.69 -16.02
CA LEU A 135 -7.66 -7.82 -15.65
C LEU A 135 -7.04 -6.45 -15.37
N TYR A 136 -6.00 -6.44 -14.53
CA TYR A 136 -5.19 -5.24 -14.32
C TYR A 136 -4.40 -4.90 -15.58
N ALA A 137 -4.52 -3.65 -16.02
CA ALA A 137 -3.68 -3.14 -17.11
C ALA A 137 -2.25 -2.87 -16.62
N GLU A 138 -1.28 -2.89 -17.52
CA GLU A 138 0.13 -2.58 -17.22
C GLU A 138 0.28 -1.22 -16.53
N GLU A 139 -0.43 -0.19 -17.00
CA GLU A 139 -0.44 1.14 -16.39
C GLU A 139 -0.96 1.13 -14.94
N GLU A 140 -1.93 0.27 -14.62
CA GLU A 140 -2.47 0.12 -13.27
C GLU A 140 -1.48 -0.60 -12.36
N ILE A 141 -0.79 -1.63 -12.88
CA ILE A 141 0.26 -2.36 -12.16
C ILE A 141 1.42 -1.42 -11.82
N GLU A 142 1.88 -0.63 -12.78
CA GLU A 142 2.95 0.35 -12.56
C GLU A 142 2.52 1.44 -11.57
N THR A 143 1.27 1.89 -11.64
CA THR A 143 0.70 2.82 -10.65
C THR A 143 0.67 2.20 -9.26
N ALA A 144 0.27 0.93 -9.14
CA ALA A 144 0.23 0.20 -7.87
C ALA A 144 1.64 0.06 -7.27
N LYS A 145 2.64 -0.32 -8.07
CA LYS A 145 4.05 -0.42 -7.65
C LYS A 145 4.58 0.94 -7.17
N ALA A 146 4.32 2.01 -7.92
CA ALA A 146 4.78 3.35 -7.55
C ALA A 146 4.15 3.82 -6.22
N ALA A 147 2.84 3.59 -6.05
CA ALA A 147 2.14 3.95 -4.82
C ALA A 147 2.62 3.13 -3.62
N ALA A 148 2.82 1.82 -3.79
CA ALA A 148 3.40 0.95 -2.76
C ALA A 148 4.83 1.36 -2.38
N SER A 149 5.66 1.76 -3.35
CA SER A 149 7.02 2.26 -3.07
C SER A 149 6.98 3.59 -2.30
N TRP A 150 6.02 4.47 -2.61
CA TRP A 150 5.78 5.69 -1.84
C TRP A 150 5.31 5.41 -0.41
N ILE A 151 4.45 4.40 -0.20
CA ILE A 151 4.04 3.96 1.14
C ILE A 151 5.27 3.47 1.93
N LEU A 152 6.09 2.60 1.34
CA LEU A 152 7.34 2.10 1.95
C LEU A 152 8.28 3.24 2.35
N PHE A 153 8.50 4.20 1.46
CA PHE A 153 9.32 5.37 1.74
C PHE A 153 8.74 6.23 2.87
N SER A 154 7.43 6.47 2.84
CA SER A 154 6.75 7.27 3.87
C SER A 154 6.89 6.62 5.25
N LEU A 155 6.74 5.29 5.32
CA LEU A 155 6.95 4.53 6.54
C LEU A 155 8.35 4.70 7.11
N PHE A 156 9.36 4.69 6.27
CA PHE A 156 10.74 4.92 6.68
C PHE A 156 10.94 6.32 7.26
N VAL A 157 10.46 7.35 6.58
CA VAL A 157 10.59 8.74 7.03
C VAL A 157 9.88 8.94 8.37
N GLU A 158 8.65 8.44 8.51
CA GLU A 158 7.88 8.60 9.75
C GLU A 158 8.49 7.82 10.91
N SER A 159 8.91 6.58 10.68
CA SER A 159 9.54 5.75 11.72
C SER A 159 10.84 6.38 12.22
N ASN A 160 11.67 6.91 11.32
CA ASN A 160 12.90 7.60 11.71
C ASN A 160 12.62 8.88 12.49
N SER A 161 11.61 9.66 12.09
CA SER A 161 11.20 10.87 12.82
C SER A 161 10.73 10.56 14.24
N LEU A 162 9.96 9.48 14.42
CA LEU A 162 9.52 9.01 15.73
C LEU A 162 10.70 8.55 16.61
N ILE A 163 11.67 7.82 16.04
CA ILE A 163 12.87 7.38 16.78
C ILE A 163 13.72 8.59 17.19
N LEU A 164 13.99 9.52 16.27
CA LEU A 164 14.81 10.71 16.55
C LEU A 164 14.17 11.61 17.61
N SER A 165 12.86 11.85 17.51
CA SER A 165 12.13 12.63 18.52
C SER A 165 12.13 11.96 19.90
N SER A 166 12.08 10.63 19.94
CA SER A 166 12.17 9.86 21.19
C SER A 166 13.56 9.93 21.80
N LEU A 167 14.63 9.88 20.99
CA LEU A 167 16.00 10.04 21.46
C LEU A 167 16.27 11.46 22.01
N GLN A 168 15.78 12.50 21.33
CA GLN A 168 15.93 13.89 21.78
C GLN A 168 15.22 14.19 23.10
N LYS A 169 14.08 13.53 23.39
CA LYS A 169 13.38 13.69 24.67
C LYS A 169 14.10 13.04 25.85
N ASN A 170 15.06 12.15 25.59
CA ASN A 170 15.82 11.42 26.59
C ASN A 170 17.23 12.00 26.84
N ILE A 171 17.55 13.16 26.23
CA ILE A 171 18.75 13.98 26.50
C ILE A 171 18.33 15.18 27.33
#